data_AF-A0A2M8F810-F1
#
_entry.id   AF-A0A2M8F810-F1
#
_cell.length_a   1.000
_cell.length_b   1.000
_cell.length_c   1.000
_cell.angle_alpha   90.00
_cell.angle_beta   90.00
_cell.angle_gamma   90.00
#
_symmetry.space_group_name_H-M   'P 1'
#
loop_
_entity.id
_entity.type
_entity.pdbx_description
1 polymer ?
#
loop_
_entity_poly.entity_id
_entity_poly.type
_entity_poly.pdbx_seq_one_letter_code
_entity_poly.pdbx_strand_id
1 'polypeptide(L)'
;MVDPKTYIQEGLKTIKTLIEQNHLITALRAGEELARVNPYDRKVLNALANIQALIQKENEANVDRDIASTMHLWDEGKFDELQKIYSKLYQFSPQHKRLRALIIKLNEQMNEGQKKEHDEFIDQAVEAIKNLISEKNYTDAIQAGNELLQYDPLNSAAQKLLKKAKTGLIDMKLTENSQLLESADFERALEFYESLRRIDPDHSVVNRLSQQTKAHIAEKKLLASKITLNESIARMKELFTKREYEKVLQACDEIESIDPGNWTGRSYKKKAQATIERESDSVELKQLTELWKTMAPQVKEHPENYTRL
;
A
#
# COMPACT_ATOMS: atom_id res chain seq x y z
N MET A 1 -34.81 52.23 -57.61
CA MET A 1 -34.37 50.94 -57.07
C MET A 1 -33.62 50.22 -58.18
N VAL A 2 -32.38 49.80 -57.94
CA VAL A 2 -31.63 48.99 -58.93
C VAL A 2 -32.30 47.61 -58.99
N ASP A 3 -32.54 47.09 -60.19
CA ASP A 3 -33.06 45.73 -60.37
C ASP A 3 -32.09 44.71 -59.73
N PRO A 4 -32.53 43.83 -58.82
CA PRO A 4 -31.66 42.85 -58.16
C PRO A 4 -30.83 42.01 -59.14
N LYS A 5 -31.35 41.74 -60.34
CA LYS A 5 -30.60 41.01 -61.37
C LYS A 5 -29.41 41.83 -61.91
N THR A 6 -29.63 43.11 -62.20
CA THR A 6 -28.57 44.03 -62.65
C THR A 6 -27.51 44.20 -61.57
N TYR A 7 -27.93 44.36 -60.30
CA TYR A 7 -27.02 44.47 -59.17
C TYR A 7 -26.12 43.23 -59.01
N ILE A 8 -26.70 42.03 -59.09
CA ILE A 8 -25.93 40.76 -59.03
C ILE A 8 -24.96 40.65 -60.21
N GLN A 9 -25.37 41.04 -61.42
CA GLN A 9 -24.50 40.98 -62.60
C GLN A 9 -23.29 41.91 -62.49
N GLU A 10 -23.50 43.15 -62.04
CA GLU A 10 -22.41 44.11 -61.83
C GLU A 10 -21.50 43.66 -60.68
N GLY A 11 -22.06 43.19 -59.57
CA GLY A 11 -21.30 42.65 -58.46
C GLY A 11 -20.42 41.45 -58.86
N LEU A 12 -20.94 40.53 -59.69
CA LEU A 12 -20.16 39.40 -60.20
C LEU A 12 -19.00 39.86 -61.11
N LYS A 13 -19.16 40.95 -61.87
CA LYS A 13 -18.04 41.54 -62.64
C LYS A 13 -16.98 42.10 -61.71
N THR A 14 -17.38 42.84 -60.67
CA THR A 14 -16.47 43.39 -59.66
C THR A 14 -15.68 42.29 -58.95
N ILE A 15 -16.36 41.22 -58.52
CA ILE A 15 -15.71 40.04 -57.92
C ILE A 15 -14.67 39.46 -58.86
N LYS A 16 -14.99 39.31 -60.15
CA LYS A 16 -14.04 38.79 -61.15
C LYS A 16 -12.78 39.67 -61.25
N THR A 17 -12.95 40.99 -61.33
CA THR A 17 -11.84 41.94 -61.35
C THR A 17 -10.99 41.86 -60.07
N LEU A 18 -11.63 41.73 -58.90
CA LEU A 18 -10.92 41.59 -57.62
C LEU A 18 -10.11 40.28 -57.55
N ILE A 19 -10.62 39.18 -58.11
CA ILE A 19 -9.88 37.91 -58.23
C ILE A 19 -8.67 38.08 -59.16
N GLU A 20 -8.84 38.73 -60.32
CA GLU A 20 -7.75 38.99 -61.28
C GLU A 20 -6.64 39.86 -60.67
N GLN A 21 -6.97 40.73 -59.72
CA GLN A 21 -6.04 41.57 -58.96
C GLN A 21 -5.46 40.88 -57.70
N ASN A 22 -5.78 39.60 -57.47
CA ASN A 22 -5.42 38.85 -56.26
C ASN A 22 -5.95 39.47 -54.93
N HIS A 23 -7.04 40.24 -54.99
CA HIS A 23 -7.70 40.80 -53.81
C HIS A 23 -8.76 39.82 -53.26
N LEU A 24 -8.35 38.60 -52.92
CA LEU A 24 -9.28 37.48 -52.66
C LEU A 24 -10.18 37.71 -51.43
N ILE A 25 -9.69 38.31 -50.35
CA ILE A 25 -10.49 38.63 -49.15
C ILE A 25 -11.57 39.67 -49.48
N THR A 26 -11.24 40.68 -50.27
CA THR A 26 -12.19 41.70 -50.72
C THR A 26 -13.22 41.08 -51.67
N ALA A 27 -12.80 40.19 -52.57
CA ALA A 27 -13.69 39.43 -53.43
C ALA A 27 -14.67 38.55 -52.62
N LEU A 28 -14.19 37.90 -51.55
CA LEU A 28 -15.01 37.09 -50.65
C LEU A 28 -16.10 37.92 -49.99
N ARG A 29 -15.73 39.07 -49.39
CA ARG A 29 -16.69 40.00 -48.76
C ARG A 29 -17.75 40.47 -49.74
N ALA A 30 -17.35 40.86 -50.96
CA ALA A 30 -18.28 41.23 -52.02
C ALA A 30 -19.21 40.07 -52.41
N GLY A 31 -18.70 38.84 -52.49
CA GLY A 31 -19.51 37.64 -52.73
C GLY A 31 -20.53 37.36 -51.61
N GLU A 32 -20.12 37.53 -50.35
CA GLU A 32 -21.00 37.36 -49.19
C GLU A 32 -22.12 38.41 -49.19
N GLU A 33 -21.81 39.66 -49.56
CA GLU A 33 -22.81 40.70 -49.74
C GLU A 33 -23.83 40.37 -50.83
N LEU A 34 -23.38 39.84 -51.98
CA LEU A 34 -24.29 39.38 -53.04
C LEU A 34 -25.16 38.21 -52.57
N ALA A 35 -24.59 37.28 -51.79
CA ALA A 35 -25.35 36.15 -51.25
C ALA A 35 -26.40 36.59 -50.23
N ARG A 36 -26.20 37.71 -49.51
CA ARG A 36 -27.25 38.28 -48.65
C ARG A 36 -28.44 38.82 -49.45
N VAL A 37 -28.20 39.34 -50.66
CA VAL A 37 -29.26 39.86 -51.54
C VAL A 37 -30.06 38.72 -52.19
N ASN A 38 -29.40 37.66 -52.64
CA ASN A 38 -30.07 36.45 -53.15
C ASN A 38 -29.29 35.18 -52.76
N PRO A 39 -29.67 34.52 -51.64
CA PRO A 39 -28.94 33.37 -51.11
C PRO A 39 -28.91 32.13 -52.02
N TYR A 40 -29.86 32.02 -52.96
CA TYR A 40 -30.02 30.85 -53.81
C TYR A 40 -29.52 31.07 -55.24
N ASP A 41 -28.91 32.22 -55.53
CA ASP A 41 -28.34 32.46 -56.85
C ASP A 41 -27.14 31.54 -57.11
N ARG A 42 -27.30 30.59 -58.04
CA ARG A 42 -26.28 29.59 -58.36
C ARG A 42 -24.96 30.21 -58.83
N LYS A 43 -24.99 31.38 -59.50
CA LYS A 43 -23.76 32.03 -59.98
C LYS A 43 -23.00 32.66 -58.82
N VAL A 44 -23.70 33.28 -57.86
CA VAL A 44 -23.11 33.82 -56.64
C VAL A 44 -22.53 32.71 -55.77
N LEU A 45 -23.25 31.61 -55.56
CA LEU A 45 -22.75 30.45 -54.80
C LEU A 45 -21.52 29.82 -55.45
N ASN A 46 -21.53 29.64 -56.79
CA ASN A 46 -20.36 29.14 -57.51
C ASN A 46 -19.16 30.10 -57.41
N ALA A 47 -19.40 31.42 -57.48
CA ALA A 47 -18.35 32.42 -57.34
C ALA A 47 -17.74 32.39 -55.92
N LEU A 48 -18.57 32.31 -54.88
CA LEU A 48 -18.12 32.15 -53.49
C LEU A 48 -17.29 30.88 -53.30
N ALA A 49 -17.76 29.73 -53.80
CA ALA A 49 -17.02 28.47 -53.72
C ALA A 49 -15.67 28.56 -54.44
N ASN A 50 -15.62 29.22 -55.61
CA ASN A 50 -14.37 29.46 -56.35
C ASN A 50 -13.41 30.38 -55.57
N ILE A 51 -13.90 31.48 -54.99
CA ILE A 51 -13.08 32.40 -54.18
C ILE A 51 -12.52 31.66 -52.95
N GLN A 52 -13.36 30.89 -52.25
CA GLN A 52 -12.94 30.09 -51.12
C GLN A 52 -11.87 29.06 -51.50
N ALA A 53 -12.01 28.39 -52.65
CA ALA A 53 -10.99 27.47 -53.16
C ALA A 53 -9.67 28.18 -53.50
N LEU A 54 -9.73 29.40 -54.06
CA LEU A 54 -8.54 30.21 -54.33
C LEU A 54 -7.85 30.68 -53.04
N ILE A 55 -8.61 31.16 -52.04
CA ILE A 55 -8.08 31.53 -50.72
C ILE A 55 -7.45 30.32 -50.05
N GLN A 56 -8.12 29.16 -50.09
CA GLN A 56 -7.56 27.92 -49.56
C GLN A 56 -6.25 27.55 -50.25
N LYS A 57 -6.19 27.64 -51.59
CA LYS A 57 -4.96 27.37 -52.35
C LYS A 57 -3.83 28.34 -52.02
N GLU A 58 -4.13 29.63 -51.87
CA GLU A 58 -3.15 30.65 -51.47
C GLU A 58 -2.65 30.40 -50.03
N ASN A 59 -3.55 30.07 -49.10
CA ASN A 59 -3.19 29.70 -47.73
C ASN A 59 -2.33 28.43 -47.70
N GLU A 60 -2.67 27.40 -48.48
CA GLU A 60 -1.85 26.20 -48.62
C GLU A 60 -0.45 26.54 -49.15
N ALA A 61 -0.33 27.42 -50.15
CA ALA A 61 0.95 27.88 -50.66
C ALA A 61 1.77 28.73 -49.65
N ASN A 62 1.09 29.53 -48.82
CA ASN A 62 1.73 30.25 -47.71
C ASN A 62 2.28 29.26 -46.67
N VAL A 63 1.45 28.29 -46.26
CA VAL A 63 1.83 27.25 -45.30
C VAL A 63 2.99 26.41 -45.84
N ASP A 64 3.01 26.06 -47.13
CA ASP A 64 4.13 25.33 -47.73
C ASP A 64 5.44 26.14 -47.71
N ARG A 65 5.38 27.46 -47.90
CA ARG A 65 6.55 28.35 -47.77
C ARG A 65 7.03 28.44 -46.33
N ASP A 66 6.12 28.58 -45.38
CA ASP A 66 6.45 28.63 -43.97
C ASP A 66 7.05 27.30 -43.50
N ILE A 67 6.48 26.16 -43.92
CA ILE A 67 7.05 24.82 -43.69
C ILE A 67 8.48 24.76 -44.26
N ALA A 68 8.71 25.23 -45.48
CA ALA A 68 10.05 25.21 -46.07
C ALA A 68 11.05 26.04 -45.24
N SER A 69 10.61 27.19 -44.71
CA SER A 69 11.44 28.04 -43.86
C SER A 69 11.82 27.37 -42.53
N THR A 70 11.02 26.43 -42.03
CA THR A 70 11.26 25.74 -40.75
C THR A 70 12.11 24.47 -40.87
N MET A 71 12.50 24.04 -42.08
CA MET A 71 13.23 22.78 -42.25
C MET A 71 14.58 22.74 -41.50
N HIS A 72 15.26 23.88 -41.38
CA HIS A 72 16.50 23.95 -40.59
C HIS A 72 16.29 23.60 -39.11
N LEU A 73 15.14 23.96 -38.51
CA LEU A 73 14.82 23.60 -37.11
C LEU A 73 14.61 22.11 -36.94
N TRP A 74 14.09 21.43 -37.98
CA TRP A 74 13.97 19.97 -37.99
C TRP A 74 15.36 19.32 -37.98
N ASP A 75 16.26 19.78 -38.84
CA ASP A 75 17.62 19.25 -38.96
C ASP A 75 18.47 19.52 -37.70
N GLU A 76 18.22 20.66 -37.04
CA GLU A 76 18.84 21.02 -35.76
C GLU A 76 18.20 20.31 -34.54
N GLY A 77 17.12 19.54 -34.73
CA GLY A 77 16.42 18.84 -33.64
C GLY A 77 15.64 19.76 -32.69
N LYS A 78 15.35 21.01 -33.08
CA LYS A 78 14.61 22.00 -32.27
C LYS A 78 13.10 21.76 -32.32
N PHE A 79 12.69 20.57 -31.86
CA PHE A 79 11.32 20.09 -32.01
C PHE A 79 10.28 20.91 -31.24
N ASP A 80 10.63 21.48 -30.08
CA ASP A 80 9.72 22.33 -29.29
C ASP A 80 9.35 23.64 -30.00
N GLU A 81 10.34 24.28 -30.64
CA GLU A 81 10.12 25.48 -31.45
C GLU A 81 9.27 25.13 -32.68
N LEU A 82 9.57 24.00 -33.30
CA LEU A 82 8.85 23.53 -34.47
C LEU A 82 7.38 23.20 -34.16
N GLN A 83 7.10 22.60 -32.99
CA GLN A 83 5.74 22.28 -32.54
C GLN A 83 4.90 23.55 -32.39
N LYS A 84 5.48 24.62 -31.84
CA LYS A 84 4.82 25.93 -31.70
C LYS A 84 4.49 26.53 -33.07
N ILE A 85 5.42 26.46 -34.02
CA ILE A 85 5.21 27.00 -35.38
C ILE A 85 4.14 26.17 -36.12
N TYR A 86 4.25 24.85 -36.13
CA TYR A 86 3.28 23.98 -36.79
C TYR A 86 1.88 24.07 -36.20
N SER A 87 1.77 24.28 -34.88
CA SER A 87 0.48 24.52 -34.23
C SER A 87 -0.19 25.81 -34.70
N LYS A 88 0.58 26.90 -34.89
CA LYS A 88 0.07 28.15 -35.48
C LYS A 88 -0.37 27.93 -36.93
N LEU A 89 0.47 27.30 -37.76
CA LEU A 89 0.11 26.99 -39.14
C LEU A 89 -1.15 26.11 -39.24
N TYR A 90 -1.31 25.17 -38.31
CA TYR A 90 -2.47 24.28 -38.28
C TYR A 90 -3.77 25.01 -37.96
N GLN A 91 -3.72 26.06 -37.12
CA GLN A 91 -4.90 26.92 -36.86
C GLN A 91 -5.37 27.65 -38.14
N PHE A 92 -4.44 28.02 -39.03
CA PHE A 92 -4.76 28.69 -40.29
C PHE A 92 -5.19 27.75 -41.41
N SER A 93 -4.68 26.51 -41.43
CA SER A 93 -5.01 25.54 -42.48
C SER A 93 -5.09 24.10 -41.96
N PRO A 94 -6.16 23.75 -41.21
CA PRO A 94 -6.30 22.42 -40.59
C PRO A 94 -6.35 21.27 -41.61
N GLN A 95 -6.81 21.54 -42.84
CA GLN A 95 -6.95 20.53 -43.89
C GLN A 95 -5.66 20.30 -44.69
N HIS A 96 -4.59 21.06 -44.42
CA HIS A 96 -3.33 20.94 -45.14
C HIS A 96 -2.70 19.55 -44.94
N LYS A 97 -2.65 18.75 -46.00
CA LYS A 97 -2.22 17.33 -45.92
C LYS A 97 -0.77 17.18 -45.46
N ARG A 98 0.15 17.96 -46.06
CA ARG A 98 1.58 17.90 -45.73
C ARG A 98 1.88 18.33 -44.29
N LEU A 99 1.35 19.47 -43.84
CA LEU A 99 1.46 19.93 -42.45
C LEU A 99 1.00 18.87 -41.45
N ARG A 100 -0.15 18.23 -41.68
CA ARG A 100 -0.64 17.15 -40.81
C ARG A 100 0.33 15.98 -40.73
N ALA A 101 0.87 15.54 -41.86
CA ALA A 101 1.87 14.47 -41.88
C ALA A 101 3.15 14.86 -41.12
N LEU A 102 3.58 16.13 -41.23
CA LEU A 102 4.73 16.64 -40.48
C LEU A 102 4.48 16.74 -38.98
N ILE A 103 3.28 17.13 -38.55
CA ILE A 103 2.90 17.15 -37.12
C ILE A 103 2.91 15.74 -36.54
N ILE A 104 2.39 14.75 -37.26
CA ILE A 104 2.43 13.34 -36.84
C ILE A 104 3.89 12.90 -36.66
N LYS A 105 4.73 13.09 -37.68
CA LYS A 105 6.16 12.76 -37.60
C LYS A 105 6.89 13.50 -36.48
N LEU A 106 6.58 14.78 -36.26
CA LEU A 106 7.17 15.57 -35.19
C LEU A 106 6.84 14.96 -33.82
N ASN A 107 5.56 14.64 -33.60
CA ASN A 107 5.14 14.01 -32.35
C ASN A 107 5.78 12.63 -32.16
N GLU A 108 5.92 11.84 -33.23
CA GLU A 108 6.66 10.57 -33.19
C GLU A 108 8.13 10.77 -32.77
N GLN A 109 8.82 11.76 -33.35
CA GLN A 109 10.21 12.07 -33.00
C GLN A 109 10.37 12.60 -31.56
N MET A 110 9.48 13.49 -31.12
CA MET A 110 9.48 13.98 -29.74
C MET A 110 9.23 12.85 -28.74
N ASN A 111 8.27 11.96 -29.03
CA ASN A 111 8.00 10.80 -28.20
C ASN A 111 9.18 9.82 -28.19
N GLU A 112 9.86 9.61 -29.31
CA GLU A 112 11.06 8.77 -29.38
C GLU A 112 12.21 9.37 -28.56
N GLY A 113 12.41 10.69 -28.63
CA GLY A 113 13.39 11.41 -27.81
C GLY A 113 13.10 11.28 -26.32
N GLN A 114 11.86 11.57 -25.90
CA GLN A 114 11.44 11.41 -24.51
C GLN A 114 11.58 9.96 -24.02
N LYS A 115 11.27 8.99 -24.88
CA LYS A 115 11.46 7.58 -24.55
C LYS A 115 12.93 7.24 -24.34
N LYS A 116 13.84 7.73 -25.20
CA LYS A 116 15.28 7.52 -25.03
C LYS A 116 15.80 8.14 -23.74
N GLU A 117 15.44 9.39 -23.46
CA GLU A 117 15.81 10.05 -22.20
C GLU A 117 15.28 9.29 -20.97
N HIS A 118 14.05 8.80 -21.05
CA HIS A 118 13.44 7.96 -20.02
C HIS A 118 14.20 6.63 -19.84
N ASP A 119 14.50 5.93 -20.93
CA ASP A 119 15.23 4.66 -20.92
C ASP A 119 16.67 4.87 -20.37
N GLU A 120 17.36 5.94 -20.78
CA GLU A 120 18.68 6.32 -20.27
C GLU A 120 18.67 6.65 -18.78
N PHE A 121 17.66 7.39 -18.32
CA PHE A 121 17.47 7.68 -16.90
C PHE A 121 17.26 6.40 -16.08
N ILE A 122 16.42 5.49 -16.57
CA ILE A 122 16.20 4.18 -15.94
C ILE A 122 17.50 3.38 -15.87
N ASP A 123 18.27 3.32 -16.96
CA ASP A 123 19.53 2.58 -17.00
C ASP A 123 20.55 3.14 -16.00
N GLN A 124 20.67 4.47 -15.91
CA GLN A 124 21.53 5.13 -14.93
C GLN A 124 21.09 4.84 -13.48
N ALA A 125 19.79 4.90 -13.21
CA ALA A 125 19.24 4.60 -11.89
C ALA A 125 19.47 3.14 -11.49
N VAL A 126 19.27 2.20 -12.42
CA VAL A 126 19.55 0.77 -12.23
C VAL A 126 21.03 0.54 -11.90
N GLU A 127 21.94 1.21 -12.60
CA GLU A 127 23.37 1.07 -12.36
C GLU A 127 23.79 1.67 -11.01
N ALA A 128 23.23 2.83 -10.63
CA ALA A 128 23.45 3.41 -9.31
C ALA A 128 23.00 2.48 -8.18
N ILE A 129 21.82 1.84 -8.32
CA ILE A 129 21.33 0.85 -7.33
C ILE A 129 22.28 -0.35 -7.24
N LYS A 130 22.82 -0.85 -8.36
CA LYS A 130 23.80 -1.94 -8.34
C LYS A 130 25.08 -1.54 -7.60
N ASN A 131 25.58 -0.32 -7.83
CA ASN A 131 26.76 0.18 -7.15
C ASN A 131 26.54 0.26 -5.63
N LEU A 132 25.41 0.82 -5.18
CA LEU A 132 25.04 0.85 -3.76
C LEU A 132 24.98 -0.56 -3.13
N ILE A 133 24.41 -1.53 -3.84
CA ILE A 133 24.38 -2.94 -3.40
C ILE A 133 25.81 -3.51 -3.30
N SER A 134 26.68 -3.19 -4.25
CA SER A 134 28.07 -3.68 -4.27
C SER A 134 28.91 -3.11 -3.12
N GLU A 135 28.62 -1.87 -2.74
CA GLU A 135 29.22 -1.16 -1.60
C GLU A 135 28.58 -1.57 -0.25
N LYS A 136 27.62 -2.50 -0.27
CA LYS A 136 26.83 -2.94 0.88
C LYS A 136 26.01 -1.82 1.54
N ASN A 137 25.79 -0.71 0.82
CA ASN A 137 24.90 0.36 1.25
C ASN A 137 23.44 0.01 0.92
N TYR A 138 22.93 -1.00 1.63
CA TYR A 138 21.63 -1.60 1.31
C TYR A 138 20.44 -0.69 1.63
N THR A 139 20.55 0.20 2.62
CA THR A 139 19.48 1.15 2.96
C THR A 139 19.22 2.12 1.82
N ASP A 140 20.29 2.70 1.28
CA ASP A 140 20.21 3.68 0.20
C ASP A 140 19.79 2.98 -1.11
N ALA A 141 20.28 1.75 -1.34
CA ALA A 141 19.83 0.93 -2.46
C ALA A 141 18.32 0.62 -2.41
N ILE A 142 17.77 0.34 -1.22
CA ILE A 142 16.33 0.11 -1.04
C ILE A 142 15.54 1.39 -1.33
N GLN A 143 16.02 2.54 -0.84
CA GLN A 143 15.38 3.83 -1.12
C GLN A 143 15.36 4.14 -2.61
N ALA A 144 16.52 4.11 -3.27
CA ALA A 144 16.64 4.37 -4.71
C ALA A 144 15.81 3.37 -5.54
N GLY A 145 15.77 2.10 -5.14
CA GLY A 145 14.92 1.09 -5.78
C GLY A 145 13.42 1.38 -5.64
N ASN A 146 12.96 1.86 -4.48
CA ASN A 146 11.57 2.26 -4.29
C ASN A 146 11.22 3.52 -5.09
N GLU A 147 12.10 4.52 -5.14
CA GLU A 147 11.91 5.74 -5.93
C GLU A 147 11.81 5.42 -7.43
N LEU A 148 12.69 4.55 -7.95
CA LEU A 148 12.62 4.08 -9.33
C LEU A 148 11.31 3.34 -9.62
N LEU A 149 10.80 2.51 -8.69
CA LEU A 149 9.52 1.82 -8.87
C LEU A 149 8.29 2.72 -8.70
N GLN A 150 8.41 3.88 -8.06
CA GLN A 150 7.35 4.90 -8.11
C GLN A 150 7.27 5.54 -9.50
N TYR A 151 8.41 5.67 -10.18
CA TYR A 151 8.51 6.24 -11.51
C TYR A 151 8.16 5.24 -12.62
N ASP A 152 8.68 4.01 -12.56
CA ASP A 152 8.36 2.89 -13.44
C ASP A 152 8.00 1.63 -12.63
N PRO A 153 6.71 1.44 -12.29
CA PRO A 153 6.25 0.31 -11.47
C PRO A 153 6.49 -1.08 -12.09
N LEU A 154 6.64 -1.15 -13.41
CA LEU A 154 6.81 -2.42 -14.15
C LEU A 154 8.29 -2.78 -14.37
N ASN A 155 9.22 -1.98 -13.83
CA ASN A 155 10.64 -2.21 -14.00
C ASN A 155 11.13 -3.50 -13.32
N SER A 156 11.21 -4.59 -14.10
CA SER A 156 11.61 -5.90 -13.56
C SER A 156 13.05 -5.93 -13.01
N ALA A 157 13.95 -5.08 -13.51
CA ALA A 157 15.32 -4.98 -13.01
C ALA A 157 15.36 -4.34 -11.62
N ALA A 158 14.66 -3.21 -11.44
CA ALA A 158 14.53 -2.54 -10.15
C ALA A 158 13.86 -3.44 -9.10
N GLN A 159 12.81 -4.18 -9.45
CA GLN A 159 12.18 -5.16 -8.54
C GLN A 159 13.17 -6.23 -8.05
N LYS A 160 13.99 -6.79 -8.96
CA LYS A 160 15.02 -7.78 -8.61
C LYS A 160 16.12 -7.18 -7.73
N LEU A 161 16.58 -5.97 -8.05
CA LEU A 161 17.60 -5.27 -7.27
C LEU A 161 17.10 -4.90 -5.88
N LEU A 162 15.87 -4.40 -5.76
CA LEU A 162 15.23 -4.12 -4.48
C LEU A 162 15.15 -5.37 -3.61
N LYS A 163 14.73 -6.50 -4.18
CA LYS A 163 14.74 -7.78 -3.46
C LYS A 163 16.15 -8.16 -2.99
N LYS A 164 17.15 -8.05 -3.86
CA LYS A 164 18.55 -8.33 -3.53
C LYS A 164 19.07 -7.42 -2.42
N ALA A 165 18.75 -6.12 -2.45
CA ALA A 165 19.15 -5.16 -1.42
C ALA A 165 18.49 -5.47 -0.07
N LYS A 166 17.19 -5.81 -0.05
CA LYS A 166 16.47 -6.22 1.16
C LYS A 166 17.08 -7.48 1.78
N THR A 167 17.34 -8.51 0.99
CA THR A 167 18.04 -9.73 1.45
C THR A 167 19.42 -9.38 2.02
N GLY A 168 20.21 -8.58 1.31
CA GLY A 168 21.53 -8.15 1.77
C GLY A 168 21.50 -7.38 3.10
N LEU A 169 20.54 -6.48 3.28
CA LEU A 169 20.34 -5.75 4.54
C LEU A 169 19.99 -6.70 5.69
N ILE A 170 19.11 -7.66 5.44
CA ILE A 170 18.71 -8.67 6.44
C ILE A 170 19.92 -9.52 6.83
N ASP A 171 20.68 -10.04 5.86
CA ASP A 171 21.86 -10.88 6.10
C ASP A 171 22.95 -10.12 6.88
N MET A 172 23.16 -8.85 6.55
CA MET A 172 24.08 -7.97 7.28
C MET A 172 23.64 -7.79 8.74
N LYS A 173 22.36 -7.47 8.97
CA LYS A 173 21.82 -7.31 10.33
C LYS A 173 21.87 -8.59 11.14
N LEU A 174 21.60 -9.75 10.53
CA LEU A 174 21.74 -11.06 11.18
C LEU A 174 23.18 -11.31 11.63
N THR A 175 24.15 -10.94 10.80
CA THR A 175 25.58 -11.09 11.11
C THR A 175 26.03 -10.15 12.23
N GLU A 176 25.66 -8.87 12.16
CA GLU A 176 25.97 -7.86 13.16
C GLU A 176 25.38 -8.18 14.55
N ASN A 177 24.23 -8.85 14.58
CA ASN A 177 23.53 -9.21 15.82
C ASN A 177 23.75 -10.68 16.21
N SER A 178 24.75 -11.36 15.66
CA SER A 178 25.06 -12.77 15.93
C SER A 178 25.13 -13.08 17.44
N GLN A 179 25.74 -12.21 18.25
CA GLN A 179 25.82 -12.38 19.71
C GLN A 179 24.43 -12.43 20.39
N LEU A 180 23.48 -11.61 19.92
CA LEU A 180 22.10 -11.65 20.42
C LEU A 180 21.44 -12.97 20.05
N LEU A 181 21.69 -13.48 18.84
CA LEU A 181 21.13 -14.73 18.35
C LEU A 181 21.74 -15.96 19.03
N GLU A 182 23.00 -15.87 19.46
CA GLU A 182 23.68 -16.90 20.25
C GLU A 182 23.31 -16.82 21.74
N SER A 183 22.81 -15.68 22.20
CA SER A 183 22.28 -15.56 23.56
C SER A 183 21.00 -16.37 23.71
N ALA A 184 20.81 -17.02 24.86
CA ALA A 184 19.57 -17.76 25.18
C ALA A 184 18.37 -16.84 25.51
N ASP A 185 18.44 -15.56 25.11
CA ASP A 185 17.37 -14.57 25.22
C ASP A 185 16.45 -14.64 23.99
N PHE A 186 15.66 -15.71 23.93
CA PHE A 186 14.78 -16.01 22.81
C PHE A 186 13.71 -14.93 22.61
N GLU A 187 13.26 -14.28 23.69
CA GLU A 187 12.30 -13.20 23.63
C GLU A 187 12.83 -12.00 22.84
N ARG A 188 14.05 -11.51 23.16
CA ARG A 188 14.68 -10.42 22.39
C ARG A 188 15.02 -10.83 20.96
N ALA A 189 15.49 -12.07 20.75
CA ALA A 189 15.74 -12.59 19.41
C ALA A 189 14.45 -12.59 18.56
N LEU A 190 13.31 -12.91 19.16
CA LEU A 190 12.02 -12.90 18.46
C LEU A 190 11.62 -11.49 18.01
N GLU A 191 11.71 -10.50 18.90
CA GLU A 191 11.44 -9.09 18.56
C GLU A 191 12.36 -8.60 17.44
N PHE A 192 13.64 -8.99 17.48
CA PHE A 192 14.60 -8.69 16.42
C PHE A 192 14.18 -9.30 15.08
N TYR A 193 13.79 -10.58 15.03
CA TYR A 193 13.28 -11.20 13.80
C TYR A 193 12.00 -10.54 13.28
N GLU A 194 11.11 -10.09 14.16
CA GLU A 194 9.92 -9.34 13.75
C GLU A 194 10.27 -7.99 13.11
N SER A 195 11.33 -7.32 13.58
CA SER A 195 11.84 -6.11 12.93
C SER A 195 12.36 -6.39 11.51
N LEU A 196 13.03 -7.52 11.29
CA LEU A 196 13.54 -7.93 9.97
C LEU A 196 12.40 -8.30 9.01
N ARG A 197 11.32 -8.93 9.50
CA ARG A 197 10.13 -9.24 8.69
C ARG A 197 9.42 -8.00 8.15
N ARG A 198 9.61 -6.82 8.77
CA ARG A 198 9.07 -5.56 8.23
C ARG A 198 9.81 -5.10 6.98
N ILE A 199 11.07 -5.53 6.79
CA ILE A 199 11.88 -5.21 5.60
C ILE A 199 11.45 -6.12 4.43
N ASP A 200 11.38 -7.42 4.69
CA ASP A 200 10.92 -8.45 3.74
C ASP A 200 10.08 -9.52 4.46
N PRO A 201 8.74 -9.49 4.35
CA PRO A 201 7.85 -10.46 4.98
C PRO A 201 8.06 -11.90 4.49
N ASP A 202 8.55 -12.07 3.26
CA ASP A 202 8.70 -13.37 2.59
C ASP A 202 10.11 -13.96 2.77
N HIS A 203 10.94 -13.36 3.63
CA HIS A 203 12.30 -13.81 3.87
C HIS A 203 12.33 -15.17 4.59
N SER A 204 12.62 -16.23 3.85
CA SER A 204 12.53 -17.63 4.30
C SER A 204 13.39 -17.93 5.55
N VAL A 205 14.61 -17.41 5.60
CA VAL A 205 15.53 -17.63 6.74
C VAL A 205 14.99 -17.00 8.02
N VAL A 206 14.48 -15.76 7.94
CA VAL A 206 13.95 -15.03 9.11
C VAL A 206 12.67 -15.70 9.61
N ASN A 207 11.80 -16.12 8.70
CA ASN A 207 10.58 -16.85 9.05
C ASN A 207 10.89 -18.18 9.76
N ARG A 208 11.87 -18.93 9.26
CA ARG A 208 12.34 -20.17 9.90
C ARG A 208 12.92 -19.91 11.30
N LEU A 209 13.82 -18.94 11.42
CA LEU A 209 14.44 -18.59 12.71
C LEU A 209 13.41 -18.10 13.74
N SER A 210 12.45 -17.27 13.31
CA SER A 210 11.34 -16.83 14.16
C SER A 210 10.50 -18.01 14.65
N GLN A 211 10.19 -18.97 13.77
CA GLN A 211 9.43 -20.17 14.15
C GLN A 211 10.20 -21.06 15.15
N GLN A 212 11.49 -21.28 14.93
CA GLN A 212 12.35 -22.04 15.86
C GLN A 212 12.43 -21.36 17.23
N THR A 213 12.59 -20.05 17.24
CA THR A 213 12.64 -19.25 18.48
C THR A 213 11.33 -19.33 19.26
N LYS A 214 10.19 -19.25 18.57
CA LYS A 214 8.86 -19.45 19.19
C LYS A 214 8.73 -20.85 19.81
N ALA A 215 9.26 -21.89 19.16
CA ALA A 215 9.25 -23.24 19.70
C ALA A 215 10.08 -23.35 20.99
N HIS A 216 11.28 -22.75 21.02
CA HIS A 216 12.12 -22.72 22.24
C HIS A 216 11.46 -21.96 23.39
N ILE A 217 10.81 -20.82 23.13
CA ILE A 217 10.06 -20.08 24.16
C ILE A 217 8.93 -20.96 24.71
N ALA A 218 8.18 -21.66 23.85
CA ALA A 218 7.11 -22.54 24.26
C ALA A 218 7.63 -23.72 25.10
N GLU A 219 8.75 -24.34 24.70
CA GLU A 219 9.41 -25.41 25.44
C GLU A 219 9.90 -24.93 26.82
N LYS A 220 10.58 -23.78 26.88
CA LYS A 220 11.04 -23.16 28.14
C LYS A 220 9.86 -22.88 29.08
N LYS A 221 8.75 -22.35 28.57
CA LYS A 221 7.52 -22.12 29.34
C LYS A 221 6.91 -23.43 29.84
N LEU A 222 6.89 -24.47 29.01
CA LEU A 222 6.40 -25.79 29.41
C LEU A 222 7.27 -26.40 30.52
N LEU A 223 8.60 -26.31 30.40
CA LEU A 223 9.52 -26.78 31.43
C LEU A 223 9.37 -26.00 32.73
N ALA A 224 9.29 -24.67 32.67
CA ALA A 224 9.05 -23.82 33.84
C ALA A 224 7.73 -24.20 34.53
N SER A 225 6.65 -24.36 33.76
CA SER A 225 5.35 -24.82 34.28
C SER A 225 5.45 -26.19 34.97
N LYS A 226 6.16 -27.15 34.37
CA LYS A 226 6.40 -28.47 34.98
C LYS A 226 7.20 -28.38 36.28
N ILE A 227 8.21 -27.53 36.35
CA ILE A 227 9.02 -27.31 37.57
C ILE A 227 8.13 -26.73 38.66
N THR A 228 7.42 -25.63 38.39
CA THR A 228 6.50 -25.00 39.34
C THR A 228 5.43 -25.99 39.82
N LEU A 229 4.82 -26.77 38.91
CA LEU A 229 3.84 -27.78 39.26
C LEU A 229 4.42 -28.83 40.23
N ASN A 230 5.62 -29.34 39.96
CA ASN A 230 6.27 -30.32 40.82
C ASN A 230 6.62 -29.76 42.21
N GLU A 231 7.09 -28.51 42.26
CA GLU A 231 7.35 -27.80 43.52
C GLU A 231 6.06 -27.60 44.33
N SER A 232 4.97 -27.16 43.69
CA SER A 232 3.65 -27.04 44.33
C SER A 232 3.13 -28.38 44.84
N ILE A 233 3.30 -29.47 44.08
CA ILE A 233 2.93 -30.82 44.51
C ILE A 233 3.76 -31.26 45.74
N ALA A 234 5.06 -30.99 45.74
CA ALA A 234 5.93 -31.33 46.87
C ALA A 234 5.51 -30.57 48.14
N ARG A 235 5.29 -29.25 48.02
CA ARG A 235 4.82 -28.39 49.12
C ARG A 235 3.46 -28.83 49.65
N MET A 236 2.51 -29.11 48.77
CA MET A 236 1.18 -29.63 49.14
C MET A 236 1.28 -30.92 49.97
N LYS A 237 2.14 -31.87 49.55
CA LYS A 237 2.35 -33.12 50.30
C LYS A 237 2.95 -32.86 51.68
N GLU A 238 3.94 -31.98 51.77
CA GLU A 238 4.57 -31.61 53.05
C GLU A 238 3.57 -30.96 54.02
N LEU A 239 2.77 -29.99 53.54
CA LEU A 239 1.71 -29.34 54.32
C LEU A 239 0.67 -30.35 54.83
N PHE A 240 0.33 -31.33 53.99
CA PHE A 240 -0.60 -32.39 54.38
C PHE A 240 -0.02 -33.28 55.48
N THR A 241 1.27 -33.63 55.41
CA THR A 241 1.96 -34.38 56.49
C THR A 241 1.99 -33.59 57.80
N LYS A 242 2.12 -32.26 57.73
CA LYS A 242 2.07 -31.35 58.88
C LYS A 242 0.65 -31.08 59.41
N ARG A 243 -0.39 -31.62 58.75
CA ARG A 243 -1.82 -31.40 59.05
C ARG A 243 -2.27 -29.94 58.93
N GLU A 244 -1.61 -29.15 58.09
CA GLU A 244 -1.98 -27.76 57.82
C GLU A 244 -3.00 -27.70 56.66
N TYR A 245 -4.20 -28.24 56.87
CA TYR A 245 -5.14 -28.57 55.79
C TYR A 245 -5.68 -27.35 55.02
N GLU A 246 -5.89 -26.20 55.66
CA GLU A 246 -6.32 -24.98 54.96
C GLU A 246 -5.27 -24.54 53.94
N LYS A 247 -3.98 -24.61 54.30
CA LYS A 247 -2.87 -24.32 53.40
C LYS A 247 -2.74 -25.38 52.30
N VAL A 248 -3.09 -26.64 52.58
CA VAL A 248 -3.18 -27.68 51.54
C VAL A 248 -4.21 -27.29 50.49
N LEU A 249 -5.40 -26.79 50.88
CA LEU A 249 -6.42 -26.37 49.92
C LEU A 249 -5.91 -25.24 49.02
N GLN A 250 -5.24 -24.23 49.60
CA GLN A 250 -4.60 -23.16 48.84
C GLN A 250 -3.56 -23.70 47.85
N ALA A 251 -2.68 -24.61 48.29
CA ALA A 251 -1.70 -25.25 47.40
C ALA A 251 -2.35 -26.11 46.31
N CYS A 252 -3.50 -26.72 46.58
CA CYS A 252 -4.27 -27.46 45.56
C CYS A 252 -4.89 -26.51 44.53
N ASP A 253 -5.36 -25.33 44.95
CA ASP A 253 -5.88 -24.30 44.04
C ASP A 253 -4.77 -23.74 43.14
N GLU A 254 -3.56 -23.52 43.68
CA GLU A 254 -2.37 -23.18 42.89
C GLU A 254 -2.07 -24.26 41.83
N ILE A 255 -2.07 -25.54 42.21
CA ILE A 255 -1.88 -26.67 41.27
C ILE A 255 -2.96 -26.68 40.18
N GLU A 256 -4.23 -26.50 40.55
CA GLU A 256 -5.37 -26.50 39.62
C GLU A 256 -5.32 -25.30 38.66
N SER A 257 -4.71 -24.18 39.06
CA SER A 257 -4.47 -23.03 38.18
C SER A 257 -3.39 -23.28 37.11
N ILE A 258 -2.39 -24.13 37.41
CA ILE A 258 -1.30 -24.49 36.50
C ILE A 258 -1.70 -25.63 35.58
N ASP A 259 -2.30 -26.68 36.16
CA ASP A 259 -2.81 -27.86 35.45
C ASP A 259 -4.18 -28.24 36.03
N PRO A 260 -5.29 -27.77 35.42
CA PRO A 260 -6.64 -28.11 35.84
C PRO A 260 -6.91 -29.63 35.83
N GLY A 261 -6.17 -30.40 35.05
CA GLY A 261 -6.31 -31.86 34.94
C GLY A 261 -5.57 -32.64 36.03
N ASN A 262 -4.87 -31.98 36.95
CA ASN A 262 -4.00 -32.65 37.90
C ASN A 262 -4.78 -33.50 38.93
N TRP A 263 -4.79 -34.81 38.73
CA TRP A 263 -5.48 -35.74 39.63
C TRP A 263 -4.94 -35.72 41.07
N THR A 264 -3.62 -35.53 41.24
CA THR A 264 -3.00 -35.53 42.56
C THR A 264 -3.50 -34.36 43.40
N GLY A 265 -3.49 -33.14 42.86
CA GLY A 265 -4.03 -31.95 43.54
C GLY A 265 -5.49 -32.13 43.93
N ARG A 266 -6.34 -32.57 42.99
CA ARG A 266 -7.77 -32.84 43.25
C ARG A 266 -8.01 -33.88 44.34
N SER A 267 -7.21 -34.96 44.35
CA SER A 267 -7.30 -36.00 45.37
C SER A 267 -6.96 -35.46 46.76
N TYR A 268 -5.88 -34.70 46.89
CA TYR A 268 -5.46 -34.10 48.16
C TYR A 268 -6.43 -33.02 48.65
N LYS A 269 -6.98 -32.20 47.74
CA LYS A 269 -8.02 -31.21 48.04
C LYS A 269 -9.22 -31.86 48.72
N LYS A 270 -9.75 -32.95 48.13
CA LYS A 270 -10.87 -33.72 48.71
C LYS A 270 -10.52 -34.35 50.06
N LYS A 271 -9.30 -34.89 50.21
CA LYS A 271 -8.83 -35.47 51.48
C LYS A 271 -8.73 -34.42 52.59
N ALA A 272 -8.17 -33.25 52.28
CA ALA A 272 -8.02 -32.15 53.22
C ALA A 272 -9.41 -31.62 53.64
N GLN A 273 -10.33 -31.37 52.70
CA GLN A 273 -11.71 -30.98 52.98
C GLN A 273 -12.41 -31.95 53.93
N ALA A 274 -12.37 -33.26 53.61
CA ALA A 274 -12.99 -34.28 54.45
C ALA A 274 -12.32 -34.42 55.84
N THR A 275 -11.05 -34.02 55.98
CA THR A 275 -10.36 -34.07 57.28
C THR A 275 -10.72 -32.86 58.14
N ILE A 276 -10.77 -31.67 57.55
CA ILE A 276 -11.26 -30.45 58.20
C ILE A 276 -12.69 -30.66 58.70
N GLU A 277 -13.58 -31.20 57.86
CA GLU A 277 -14.98 -31.48 58.22
C GLU A 277 -15.06 -32.42 59.43
N ARG A 278 -14.33 -33.53 59.43
CA ARG A 278 -14.26 -34.45 60.59
C ARG A 278 -13.67 -33.83 61.85
N GLU A 279 -12.64 -32.99 61.72
CA GLU A 279 -12.05 -32.29 62.86
C GLU A 279 -13.02 -31.26 63.44
N SER A 280 -13.77 -30.54 62.59
CA SER A 280 -14.86 -29.65 62.98
C SER A 280 -15.97 -30.41 63.71
N ASP A 281 -16.49 -31.47 63.12
CA ASP A 281 -17.53 -32.33 63.72
C ASP A 281 -17.07 -32.88 65.09
N SER A 282 -15.80 -33.28 65.20
CA SER A 282 -15.25 -33.79 66.46
C SER A 282 -15.17 -32.71 67.54
N VAL A 283 -14.81 -31.49 67.18
CA VAL A 283 -14.78 -30.34 68.10
C VAL A 283 -16.20 -29.99 68.55
N GLU A 284 -17.16 -29.92 67.63
CA GLU A 284 -18.57 -29.66 67.93
C GLU A 284 -19.15 -30.73 68.85
N LEU A 285 -18.91 -32.02 68.57
CA LEU A 285 -19.35 -33.13 69.42
C LEU A 285 -18.75 -33.05 70.83
N LYS A 286 -17.47 -32.68 70.97
CA LYS A 286 -16.85 -32.48 72.29
C LYS A 286 -17.49 -31.31 73.03
N GLN A 287 -17.74 -30.19 72.36
CA GLN A 287 -18.41 -29.04 72.95
C GLN A 287 -19.83 -29.40 73.41
N LEU A 288 -20.60 -30.10 72.58
CA LEU A 288 -21.94 -30.60 72.93
C LEU A 288 -21.90 -31.58 74.11
N THR A 289 -20.90 -32.47 74.14
CA THR A 289 -20.73 -33.43 75.23
C THR A 289 -20.40 -32.74 76.55
N GLU A 290 -19.51 -31.75 76.53
CA GLU A 290 -19.19 -30.95 77.72
C GLU A 290 -20.38 -30.11 78.17
N LEU A 291 -21.12 -29.49 77.24
CA LEU A 291 -22.34 -28.75 77.54
C LEU A 291 -23.41 -29.66 78.17
N TRP A 292 -23.61 -30.86 77.61
CA TRP A 292 -24.51 -31.86 78.18
C TRP A 292 -24.09 -32.30 79.59
N LYS A 293 -22.80 -32.52 79.84
CA LYS A 293 -22.29 -32.83 81.19
C LYS A 293 -22.61 -31.72 82.19
N THR A 294 -22.55 -30.45 81.78
CA THR A 294 -22.91 -29.32 82.65
C THR A 294 -24.42 -29.19 82.88
N MET A 295 -25.24 -29.50 81.87
CA MET A 295 -26.70 -29.40 81.96
C MET A 295 -27.36 -30.61 82.63
N ALA A 296 -26.80 -31.83 82.49
CA ALA A 296 -27.42 -33.06 82.96
C ALA A 296 -27.78 -33.06 84.46
N PRO A 297 -26.96 -32.52 85.38
CA PRO A 297 -27.37 -32.36 86.79
C PRO A 297 -28.58 -31.44 86.96
N GLN A 298 -28.62 -30.31 86.25
CA GLN A 298 -29.72 -29.34 86.33
C GLN A 298 -31.03 -29.91 85.77
N VAL A 299 -30.95 -30.65 84.65
CA VAL A 299 -32.08 -31.38 84.07
C VAL A 299 -32.60 -32.45 85.03
N LYS A 300 -31.71 -33.08 85.81
CA LYS A 300 -32.07 -34.09 86.81
C LYS A 300 -32.71 -33.48 88.07
N GLU A 301 -32.29 -32.29 88.48
CA GLU A 301 -32.84 -31.57 89.64
C GLU A 301 -34.19 -30.91 89.34
N HIS A 302 -34.43 -30.48 88.09
CA HIS A 302 -35.64 -29.76 87.67
C HIS A 302 -36.24 -30.29 86.36
N PRO A 303 -36.74 -31.54 86.30
CA PRO A 303 -37.25 -32.14 85.07
C PRO A 303 -38.46 -31.40 84.48
N GLU A 304 -39.24 -30.70 85.30
CA GLU A 304 -40.38 -29.88 84.91
C GLU A 304 -40.03 -28.68 84.01
N ASN A 305 -38.78 -28.20 84.05
CA ASN A 305 -38.32 -27.06 83.26
C ASN A 305 -37.92 -27.43 81.82
N TYR A 306 -37.75 -28.72 81.51
CA TYR A 306 -37.21 -29.18 80.23
C TYR A 306 -38.17 -30.07 79.42
N THR A 307 -39.42 -30.24 79.86
CA THR A 307 -40.42 -31.12 79.21
C THR A 307 -41.25 -30.44 78.10
N ARG A 308 -40.94 -29.21 77.71
CA ARG A 308 -41.70 -28.43 76.70
C ARG A 308 -40.93 -27.99 75.44
N LEU A 309 -39.70 -28.48 75.24
CA LEU A 309 -38.91 -28.26 74.03
C LEU A 309 -38.89 -29.53 73.19
#